data_AF-A0ABC9YBW1-F1
#
_entry.id   AF-A0ABC9YBW1-F1
#
_cell.length_a   1.000
_cell.length_b   1.000
_cell.length_c   1.000
_cell.angle_alpha   90.00
_cell.angle_beta   90.00
_cell.angle_gamma   90.00
#
_symmetry.space_group_name_H-M   'P 1'
#
loop_
_entity.id
_entity.type
_entity.pdbx_description
1 polymer ?
#
loop_
_entity_poly.entity_id
_entity_poly.type
_entity_poly.pdbx_seq_one_letter_code
_entity_poly.pdbx_strand_id
1 'polypeptide(L)'
;MWKKGLDTWEEYRNVVRACRDATRKAKAHLELKLARDVKDNKKGFFKYINSKRKTRENVGPLLNEVGALVMEDTEKAELLNAFFASVLTAKAGPQESQTLEVGNKGLQKEDLPLIEEDQVGEHLGKLDTHKSMGPDGMHPRVLRELADVIARPLSIIFERSWRTGEVPEDWRKGNVTPVFRKGKKEDPGNYRPVSLTSIPGKVMEQLILGVISKHVEEKKVIGSGQHGFTKGKRCLTSLIAFYDGMIGWVDEGRAVDVVYLDFSKAFDTVSYNILTGKLRKCGLDEWTVRWVDTPEGCAAIERDLDRLECRLSLA
;
A
#
# COMPACT_ATOMS: atom_id res chain seq x y z
N MET A 1 2.38 -33.42 12.73
CA MET A 1 3.15 -34.62 13.08
C MET A 1 3.54 -34.53 14.55
N TRP A 2 4.64 -33.88 14.98
CA TRP A 2 4.97 -33.81 16.42
C TRP A 2 3.97 -33.02 17.31
N LYS A 3 3.51 -31.84 16.88
CA LYS A 3 2.52 -31.04 17.67
C LYS A 3 1.14 -31.70 17.82
N LYS A 4 0.88 -32.82 17.14
CA LYS A 4 -0.38 -33.59 17.23
C LYS A 4 -0.23 -34.90 18.01
N GLY A 5 0.92 -35.12 18.67
CA GLY A 5 1.16 -36.29 19.54
C GLY A 5 1.34 -37.63 18.82
N LEU A 6 1.51 -37.62 17.49
CA LEU A 6 1.55 -38.82 16.65
C LEU A 6 2.97 -39.38 16.40
N ASP A 7 4.02 -38.58 16.61
CA ASP A 7 5.41 -38.96 16.38
C ASP A 7 6.29 -38.50 17.54
N THR A 8 7.36 -39.23 17.82
CA THR A 8 8.34 -38.86 18.85
C THR A 8 9.14 -37.62 18.41
N TRP A 9 9.64 -36.85 19.39
CA TRP A 9 10.51 -35.68 19.12
C TRP A 9 11.77 -36.08 18.33
N GLU A 10 12.28 -37.28 18.54
CA GLU A 10 13.45 -37.84 17.88
C GLU A 10 13.17 -38.15 16.40
N GLU A 11 12.01 -38.73 16.08
CA GLU A 11 11.58 -38.94 14.69
C GLU A 11 11.41 -37.61 13.95
N TYR A 12 10.75 -36.62 14.56
CA TYR A 12 10.62 -35.28 13.98
C TYR A 12 11.99 -34.65 13.72
N ARG A 13 12.91 -34.72 14.69
CA ARG A 13 14.27 -34.19 14.57
C ARG A 13 15.05 -34.88 13.45
N ASN A 14 14.91 -36.19 13.31
CA ASN A 14 15.55 -36.98 12.26
C ASN A 14 15.02 -36.61 10.87
N VAL A 15 13.71 -36.45 10.72
CA VAL A 15 13.08 -36.00 9.45
C VAL A 15 13.53 -34.58 9.09
N VAL A 16 13.55 -33.65 10.05
CA VAL A 16 14.05 -32.28 9.81
C VAL A 16 15.52 -32.29 9.39
N ARG A 17 16.36 -33.11 10.05
CA ARG A 17 17.78 -33.25 9.69
C ARG A 17 17.94 -33.81 8.28
N ALA A 18 17.24 -34.89 7.95
CA ALA A 18 17.26 -35.49 6.62
C ALA A 18 16.81 -34.50 5.53
N CYS A 19 15.74 -33.72 5.78
CA CYS A 19 15.25 -32.70 4.86
C CYS A 19 16.27 -31.57 4.66
N ARG A 20 16.89 -31.09 5.74
CA ARG A 20 17.98 -30.09 5.67
C ARG A 20 19.17 -30.60 4.87
N ASP A 21 19.58 -31.85 5.09
CA ASP A 21 20.69 -32.46 4.36
C ASP A 21 20.38 -32.67 2.88
N ALA A 22 19.17 -33.12 2.54
CA ALA A 22 18.72 -33.23 1.16
C ALA A 22 18.70 -31.86 0.47
N THR A 23 18.18 -30.83 1.14
CA THR A 23 18.16 -29.45 0.63
C THR A 23 19.57 -28.93 0.39
N ARG A 24 20.50 -29.16 1.33
CA ARG A 24 21.90 -28.77 1.21
C ARG A 24 22.57 -29.46 0.01
N LYS A 25 22.39 -30.78 -0.13
CA LYS A 25 22.93 -31.56 -1.27
C LYS A 25 22.37 -31.09 -2.61
N ALA A 26 21.05 -30.89 -2.71
CA ALA A 26 20.39 -30.41 -3.91
C ALA A 26 20.90 -29.01 -4.31
N LYS A 27 21.07 -28.11 -3.33
CA LYS A 27 21.62 -26.77 -3.56
C LYS A 27 23.06 -26.82 -4.06
N ALA A 28 23.92 -27.60 -3.42
CA ALA A 28 25.31 -27.76 -3.85
C ALA A 28 25.41 -28.34 -5.27
N HIS A 29 24.54 -29.30 -5.60
CA HIS A 29 24.46 -29.87 -6.94
C HIS A 29 24.04 -28.83 -7.98
N LEU A 30 23.04 -28.00 -7.68
CA LEU A 30 22.60 -26.90 -8.54
C LEU A 30 23.73 -25.89 -8.77
N GLU A 31 24.44 -25.49 -7.72
CA GLU A 31 25.56 -24.55 -7.79
C GLU A 31 26.71 -25.10 -8.65
N LEU A 32 27.07 -26.37 -8.46
CA LEU A 32 28.08 -27.07 -9.26
C LEU A 32 27.66 -27.16 -10.73
N LYS A 33 26.40 -27.49 -11.00
CA LYS A 33 25.87 -27.55 -12.37
C LYS A 33 25.95 -26.19 -13.05
N LEU A 34 25.49 -25.13 -12.38
CA LEU A 34 25.57 -23.76 -12.90
C LEU A 34 27.01 -23.31 -13.15
N ALA A 35 27.96 -23.70 -12.30
CA ALA A 35 29.37 -23.38 -12.48
C ALA A 35 30.01 -24.14 -13.65
N ARG A 36 29.64 -25.42 -13.85
CA ARG A 36 30.12 -26.23 -14.99
C ARG A 36 29.55 -25.73 -16.31
N ASP A 37 28.26 -25.41 -16.33
CA ASP A 37 27.53 -24.98 -17.52
C ASP A 37 27.73 -23.48 -17.80
N VAL A 38 28.65 -22.79 -17.10
CA VAL A 38 28.82 -21.32 -17.24
C VAL A 38 29.21 -20.91 -18.66
N LYS A 39 29.95 -21.75 -19.39
CA LYS A 39 30.34 -21.46 -20.77
C LYS A 39 29.13 -21.45 -21.71
N ASP A 40 28.20 -22.37 -21.52
CA ASP A 40 27.03 -22.58 -22.38
C ASP A 40 25.79 -21.79 -21.91
N ASN A 41 25.68 -21.52 -20.61
CA ASN A 41 24.57 -20.82 -19.98
C ASN A 41 25.03 -19.72 -19.01
N LYS A 42 25.81 -18.76 -19.53
CA LYS A 42 26.25 -17.56 -18.79
C LYS A 42 25.09 -16.84 -18.10
N LYS A 43 23.95 -16.69 -18.79
CA LYS A 43 22.77 -15.98 -18.28
C LYS A 43 22.19 -16.65 -17.03
N GLY A 44 22.08 -17.98 -17.01
CA GLY A 44 21.61 -18.74 -15.85
C GLY A 44 22.54 -18.61 -14.63
N PHE A 45 23.85 -18.71 -14.85
CA PHE A 45 24.85 -18.54 -13.80
C PHE A 45 24.82 -17.13 -13.19
N PHE A 46 24.90 -16.08 -14.01
CA PHE A 46 24.87 -14.70 -13.51
C PHE A 46 23.51 -14.34 -12.89
N LYS A 47 22.39 -14.88 -13.37
CA LYS A 47 21.09 -14.73 -12.70
C LYS A 47 21.10 -15.33 -11.28
N TYR A 48 21.67 -16.53 -11.13
CA TYR A 48 21.82 -17.16 -9.80
C TYR A 48 22.75 -16.36 -8.90
N ILE A 49 23.94 -15.97 -9.38
CA ILE A 49 24.89 -15.16 -8.61
C ILE A 49 24.29 -13.81 -8.22
N ASN A 50 23.61 -13.10 -9.13
CA ASN A 50 22.95 -11.83 -8.82
C ASN A 50 21.81 -12.00 -7.82
N SER A 51 21.11 -13.14 -7.82
CA SER A 51 20.13 -13.45 -6.78
C SER A 51 20.75 -13.66 -5.39
N LYS A 52 22.01 -14.12 -5.33
CA LYS A 52 22.78 -14.32 -4.09
C LYS A 52 23.57 -13.07 -3.66
N ARG A 53 23.97 -12.23 -4.62
CA ARG A 53 24.63 -10.93 -4.44
C ARG A 53 23.70 -9.80 -4.05
N LYS A 54 22.41 -10.06 -3.79
CA LYS A 54 21.51 -9.09 -3.17
C LYS A 54 21.97 -8.78 -1.74
N THR A 55 23.07 -8.06 -1.59
CA THR A 55 23.25 -7.15 -0.47
C THR A 55 22.07 -6.18 -0.55
N ARG A 56 21.38 -5.93 0.56
CA ARG A 56 20.45 -4.79 0.60
C ARG A 56 21.28 -3.57 0.19
N GLU A 57 20.90 -2.88 -0.89
CA GLU A 57 21.46 -1.55 -1.14
C GLU A 57 21.00 -0.70 0.03
N ASN A 58 21.87 -0.56 1.04
CA ASN A 58 21.63 0.39 2.12
C ASN A 58 21.65 1.80 1.51
N VAL A 59 20.91 2.71 2.14
CA VAL A 59 20.93 4.12 1.76
C VAL A 59 22.38 4.61 1.80
N GLY A 60 22.83 5.13 0.66
CA GLY A 60 24.17 5.69 0.53
C GLY A 60 24.35 6.93 1.40
N PRO A 61 25.54 7.56 1.39
CA PRO A 61 25.74 8.84 2.04
C PRO A 61 24.72 9.87 1.57
N LEU A 62 24.25 10.73 2.48
CA LEU A 62 23.28 11.79 2.17
C LEU A 62 23.88 13.17 2.40
N LEU A 63 23.47 14.17 1.65
CA LEU A 63 23.84 15.57 1.86
C LEU A 63 22.85 16.21 2.83
N ASN A 64 23.37 16.80 3.90
CA ASN A 64 22.57 17.65 4.78
C ASN A 64 22.39 19.06 4.20
N GLU A 65 21.60 19.90 4.89
CA GLU A 65 21.30 21.28 4.47
C GLU A 65 22.56 22.16 4.33
N VAL A 66 23.64 21.80 5.03
CA VAL A 66 24.92 22.53 5.02
C VAL A 66 25.87 21.98 3.93
N GLY A 67 25.44 20.99 3.14
CA GLY A 67 26.22 20.37 2.07
C GLY A 67 27.27 19.36 2.55
N ALA A 68 27.22 18.93 3.82
CA ALA A 68 28.10 17.90 4.35
C ALA A 68 27.51 16.50 4.15
N LEU A 69 28.38 15.52 3.91
CA LEU A 69 28.00 14.11 3.73
C LEU A 69 27.79 13.42 5.08
N VAL A 70 26.56 12.94 5.27
CA VAL A 70 26.11 12.13 6.38
C VAL A 70 26.32 10.66 6.04
N MET A 71 27.13 9.98 6.84
CA MET A 71 27.53 8.59 6.62
C MET A 71 26.86 7.62 7.60
N GLU A 72 26.59 8.07 8.82
CA GLU A 72 26.04 7.26 9.90
C GLU A 72 24.55 6.93 9.65
N ASP A 73 24.16 5.68 9.89
CA ASP A 73 22.80 5.21 9.61
C ASP A 73 21.73 5.94 10.45
N THR A 74 22.03 6.29 11.70
CA THR A 74 21.15 7.06 12.59
C THR A 74 20.90 8.46 12.02
N GLU A 75 21.96 9.19 11.71
CA GLU A 75 21.89 10.56 11.18
C GLU A 75 21.19 10.59 9.80
N LYS A 76 21.45 9.59 8.94
CA LYS A 76 20.75 9.46 7.65
C LYS A 76 19.25 9.25 7.84
N ALA A 77 18.86 8.43 8.83
CA ALA A 77 17.45 8.17 9.13
C ALA A 77 16.75 9.43 9.65
N GLU A 78 17.40 10.19 10.55
CA GLU A 78 16.89 11.45 11.06
C GLU A 78 16.75 12.51 9.96
N LEU A 79 17.75 12.63 9.08
CA LEU A 79 17.73 13.54 7.95
C LEU A 79 16.56 13.24 7.00
N LEU A 80 16.38 11.97 6.63
CA LEU A 80 15.27 11.55 5.78
C LEU A 80 13.92 11.75 6.47
N ASN A 81 13.83 11.45 7.76
CA ASN A 81 12.60 11.64 8.53
C ASN A 81 12.21 13.12 8.62
N ALA A 82 13.17 14.00 8.90
CA ALA A 82 12.95 15.45 8.91
C ALA A 82 12.48 15.96 7.55
N PHE A 83 13.13 15.50 6.47
CA PHE A 83 12.74 15.84 5.11
C PHE A 83 11.32 15.36 4.79
N PHE A 84 11.00 14.08 5.02
CA PHE A 84 9.66 13.53 4.74
C PHE A 84 8.58 14.22 5.58
N ALA A 85 8.85 14.49 6.87
CA ALA A 85 7.94 15.24 7.71
C ALA A 85 7.70 16.66 7.19
N SER A 86 8.73 17.34 6.71
CA SER A 86 8.61 18.69 6.12
C SER A 86 7.73 18.74 4.87
N VAL A 87 7.67 17.63 4.12
CA VAL A 87 6.85 17.54 2.90
C VAL A 87 5.37 17.35 3.24
N LEU A 88 5.08 16.64 4.34
CA LEU A 88 3.72 16.39 4.81
C LEU A 88 3.07 17.61 5.46
N THR A 89 3.85 18.60 5.93
CA THR A 89 3.32 19.82 6.55
C THR A 89 3.22 20.99 5.59
N ALA A 90 2.04 21.19 5.01
CA ALA A 90 1.62 22.48 4.46
C ALA A 90 0.17 22.85 4.86
N LYS A 91 0.06 23.66 5.92
CA LYS A 91 -1.06 24.56 6.28
C LYS A 91 -2.37 23.92 6.78
N ALA A 92 -2.36 23.38 8.00
CA ALA A 92 -3.51 23.50 8.89
C ALA A 92 -3.42 24.84 9.65
N GLY A 93 -3.85 25.93 9.01
CA GLY A 93 -4.27 27.10 9.78
C GLY A 93 -5.60 26.78 10.45
N PRO A 94 -5.85 27.24 11.69
CA PRO A 94 -7.18 27.11 12.29
C PRO A 94 -8.14 28.00 11.49
N GLN A 95 -8.99 27.39 10.65
CA GLN A 95 -10.20 28.04 10.19
C GLN A 95 -11.39 27.32 10.80
N GLU A 96 -12.23 28.11 11.45
CA GLU A 96 -13.43 27.70 12.17
C GLU A 96 -14.26 26.74 11.32
N SER A 97 -14.52 25.55 11.86
CA SER A 97 -15.58 24.68 11.40
C SER A 97 -16.89 25.47 11.47
N GLN A 98 -17.41 25.89 10.32
CA GLN A 98 -18.81 26.27 10.24
C GLN A 98 -19.61 24.99 10.46
N THR A 99 -20.09 24.81 11.69
CA THR A 99 -21.13 23.85 12.03
C THR A 99 -22.36 24.23 11.21
N LEU A 100 -22.55 23.61 10.06
CA LEU A 100 -23.86 23.60 9.41
C LEU A 100 -24.73 22.69 10.27
N GLU A 101 -25.70 23.27 10.96
CA GLU A 101 -26.73 22.51 11.66
C GLU A 101 -27.43 21.61 10.66
N VAL A 102 -27.13 20.31 10.76
CA VAL A 102 -27.89 19.28 10.06
C VAL A 102 -29.24 19.22 10.74
N GLY A 103 -30.24 19.79 10.07
CA GLY A 103 -31.64 19.64 10.44
C GLY A 103 -31.93 18.17 10.70
N ASN A 104 -32.52 17.91 11.87
CA ASN A 104 -32.87 16.60 12.41
C ASN A 104 -33.86 15.88 11.47
N LYS A 105 -33.35 15.32 10.36
CA LYS A 105 -34.05 14.35 9.55
C LYS A 105 -33.87 13.02 10.27
N GLY A 106 -34.98 12.55 10.85
CA GLY A 106 -35.01 11.34 11.67
C GLY A 106 -34.17 10.23 11.07
N LEU A 107 -33.39 9.57 11.93
CA LEU A 107 -32.58 8.40 11.66
C LEU A 107 -33.40 7.40 10.84
N GLN A 108 -33.34 7.52 9.52
CA GLN A 108 -33.65 6.41 8.66
C GLN A 108 -32.65 5.33 9.05
N LYS A 109 -33.10 4.09 9.03
CA LYS A 109 -32.33 2.91 9.41
C LYS A 109 -31.20 2.74 8.39
N GLU A 110 -30.19 3.60 8.45
CA GLU A 110 -28.93 3.48 7.73
C GLU A 110 -28.35 2.16 8.21
N ASP A 111 -28.18 1.22 7.28
CA ASP A 111 -27.64 -0.10 7.56
C ASP A 111 -26.34 0.08 8.34
N LEU A 112 -26.34 -0.35 9.60
CA LEU A 112 -25.18 -0.24 10.49
C LEU A 112 -23.96 -0.82 9.76
N PRO A 113 -22.77 -0.20 9.88
CA PRO A 113 -21.56 -0.80 9.36
C PRO A 113 -21.40 -2.18 10.01
N LEU A 114 -21.52 -3.21 9.17
CA LEU A 114 -21.44 -4.62 9.52
C LEU A 114 -20.29 -5.20 8.72
N ILE A 115 -19.31 -5.76 9.42
CA ILE A 115 -18.21 -6.48 8.80
C ILE A 115 -18.43 -7.96 9.09
N GLU A 116 -18.73 -8.71 8.03
CA GLU A 116 -18.93 -10.15 8.16
C GLU A 116 -17.59 -10.88 8.29
N GLU A 117 -17.58 -11.95 9.07
CA GLU A 117 -16.41 -12.82 9.26
C GLU A 117 -15.91 -13.36 7.91
N ASP A 118 -16.81 -13.78 7.03
CA ASP A 118 -16.49 -14.32 5.72
C ASP A 118 -15.75 -13.31 4.83
N GLN A 119 -16.14 -12.03 4.89
CA GLN A 119 -15.45 -10.96 4.17
C GLN A 119 -14.01 -10.81 4.66
N VAL A 120 -13.79 -10.85 5.97
CA VAL A 120 -12.44 -10.79 6.54
C VAL A 120 -11.63 -12.03 6.13
N GLY A 121 -12.21 -13.22 6.24
CA GLY A 121 -11.60 -14.48 5.82
C GLY A 121 -11.15 -14.45 4.35
N GLU A 122 -11.98 -13.93 3.45
CA GLU A 122 -11.65 -13.78 2.03
C GLU A 122 -10.45 -12.85 1.81
N HIS A 123 -10.38 -11.72 2.51
CA HIS A 123 -9.26 -10.79 2.42
C HIS A 123 -7.97 -11.40 2.96
N LEU A 124 -8.04 -12.12 4.08
CA LEU A 124 -6.91 -12.84 4.65
C LEU A 124 -6.41 -13.96 3.72
N GLY A 125 -7.32 -14.70 3.09
CA GLY A 125 -7.01 -15.75 2.12
C GLY A 125 -6.24 -15.23 0.90
N LYS A 126 -6.47 -13.99 0.49
CA LYS A 126 -5.81 -13.33 -0.66
C LYS A 126 -4.48 -12.67 -0.30
N LEU A 127 -4.03 -12.73 0.95
CA LEU A 127 -2.76 -12.11 1.35
C LEU A 127 -1.56 -12.73 0.60
N ASP A 128 -0.70 -11.86 0.11
CA ASP A 128 0.59 -12.27 -0.45
C ASP A 128 1.58 -12.59 0.68
N THR A 129 1.91 -13.88 0.80
CA THR A 129 2.78 -14.40 1.86
C THR A 129 4.25 -14.06 1.72
N HIS A 130 4.65 -13.45 0.60
CA HIS A 130 6.01 -13.00 0.39
C HIS A 130 6.23 -11.53 0.78
N LYS A 131 5.18 -10.83 1.24
CA LYS A 131 5.29 -9.46 1.74
C LYS A 131 5.88 -9.39 3.15
N SER A 132 6.51 -8.26 3.45
CA SER A 132 7.06 -7.96 4.78
C SER A 132 5.96 -7.77 5.83
N MET A 133 6.27 -8.12 7.08
CA MET A 133 5.45 -7.79 8.25
C MET A 133 5.54 -6.30 8.60
N GLY A 134 4.50 -5.78 9.26
CA GLY A 134 4.52 -4.45 9.88
C GLY A 134 5.30 -4.44 11.20
N PRO A 135 5.31 -3.30 11.91
CA PRO A 135 5.91 -3.18 13.24
C PRO A 135 5.20 -4.03 14.31
N ASP A 136 3.97 -4.46 14.04
CA ASP A 136 3.17 -5.36 14.87
C ASP A 136 3.69 -6.81 14.90
N GLY A 137 4.68 -7.15 14.07
CA GLY A 137 5.25 -8.50 13.99
C GLY A 137 4.34 -9.54 13.31
N MET A 138 3.19 -9.12 12.77
CA MET A 138 2.21 -10.03 12.19
C MET A 138 2.57 -10.35 10.74
N HIS A 139 3.10 -11.54 10.50
CA HIS A 139 3.51 -11.98 9.15
C HIS A 139 2.29 -12.37 8.29
N PRO A 140 2.22 -11.99 7.00
CA PRO A 140 1.04 -12.28 6.17
C PRO A 140 0.78 -13.78 6.01
N ARG A 141 1.85 -14.59 5.98
CA ARG A 141 1.72 -16.06 6.03
C ARG A 141 0.97 -16.57 7.26
N VAL A 142 1.25 -16.06 8.45
CA VAL A 142 0.55 -16.52 9.66
C VAL A 142 -0.91 -16.14 9.60
N LEU A 143 -1.21 -14.91 9.19
CA LEU A 143 -2.57 -14.41 9.05
C LEU A 143 -3.39 -15.21 8.02
N ARG A 144 -2.79 -15.56 6.89
CA ARG A 144 -3.46 -16.36 5.85
C ARG A 144 -3.71 -17.80 6.29
N GLU A 145 -2.72 -18.46 6.89
CA GLU A 145 -2.85 -19.87 7.31
C GLU A 145 -3.77 -20.04 8.53
N LEU A 146 -4.02 -18.97 9.29
CA LEU A 146 -4.92 -18.96 10.44
C LEU A 146 -6.22 -18.18 10.17
N ALA A 147 -6.55 -17.90 8.91
CA ALA A 147 -7.68 -17.05 8.53
C ALA A 147 -8.99 -17.50 9.20
N ASP A 148 -9.29 -18.80 9.16
CA ASP A 148 -10.51 -19.39 9.74
C ASP A 148 -10.65 -19.19 11.25
N VAL A 149 -9.55 -18.92 11.96
CA VAL A 149 -9.55 -18.72 13.42
C VAL A 149 -9.56 -17.24 13.77
N ILE A 150 -8.84 -16.41 13.00
CA ILE A 150 -8.64 -15.00 13.32
C ILE A 150 -9.64 -14.06 12.64
N ALA A 151 -10.37 -14.53 11.63
CA ALA A 151 -11.36 -13.73 10.92
C ALA A 151 -12.43 -13.18 11.87
N ARG A 152 -12.96 -14.02 12.78
CA ARG A 152 -13.98 -13.60 13.76
C ARG A 152 -13.48 -12.56 14.77
N PRO A 153 -12.34 -12.74 15.46
CA PRO A 153 -11.81 -11.69 16.31
C PRO A 153 -11.57 -10.37 15.55
N LEU A 154 -11.04 -10.45 14.32
CA LEU A 154 -10.76 -9.27 13.51
C LEU A 154 -12.03 -8.56 13.05
N SER A 155 -13.09 -9.28 12.66
CA SER A 155 -14.36 -8.66 12.27
C SER A 155 -14.97 -7.83 13.40
N ILE A 156 -14.92 -8.33 14.64
CA ILE A 156 -15.39 -7.58 15.83
C ILE A 156 -14.57 -6.30 16.05
N ILE A 157 -13.24 -6.39 15.90
CA ILE A 157 -12.34 -5.22 16.05
C ILE A 157 -12.60 -4.21 14.93
N PHE A 158 -12.72 -4.66 13.69
CA PHE A 158 -12.97 -3.82 12.53
C PHE A 158 -14.32 -3.11 12.62
N GLU A 159 -15.38 -3.83 12.99
CA GLU A 159 -16.71 -3.26 13.19
C GLU A 159 -16.69 -2.17 14.28
N ARG A 160 -16.03 -2.45 15.42
CA ARG A 160 -15.89 -1.45 16.48
C ARG A 160 -15.13 -0.23 15.99
N SER A 161 -14.02 -0.45 15.27
CA SER A 161 -13.20 0.63 14.71
C SER A 161 -14.00 1.50 13.75
N TRP A 162 -14.78 0.89 12.84
CA TRP A 162 -15.61 1.63 11.89
C TRP A 162 -16.67 2.49 12.59
N ARG A 163 -17.33 1.94 13.62
CA ARG A 163 -18.38 2.66 14.37
C ARG A 163 -17.82 3.83 15.18
N THR A 164 -16.71 3.62 15.87
CA THR A 164 -16.14 4.66 16.75
C THR A 164 -15.28 5.66 15.98
N GLY A 165 -14.74 5.27 14.82
CA GLY A 165 -13.66 6.01 14.18
C GLY A 165 -12.34 5.88 14.95
N GLU A 166 -12.20 4.91 15.84
CA GLU A 166 -10.94 4.70 16.57
C GLU A 166 -10.20 3.50 15.98
N VAL A 167 -8.89 3.62 15.81
CA VAL A 167 -8.03 2.53 15.33
C VAL A 167 -7.05 2.08 16.41
N PRO A 168 -6.71 0.78 16.49
CA PRO A 168 -5.66 0.29 17.37
C PRO A 168 -4.32 1.01 17.18
N GLU A 169 -3.61 1.25 18.28
CA GLU A 169 -2.33 1.96 18.25
C GLU A 169 -1.29 1.31 17.34
N ASP A 170 -1.26 -0.03 17.29
CA ASP A 170 -0.34 -0.78 16.44
C ASP A 170 -0.57 -0.53 14.95
N TRP A 171 -1.78 -0.12 14.55
CA TRP A 171 -2.09 0.19 13.14
C TRP A 171 -1.63 1.60 12.75
N ARG A 172 -1.44 2.48 13.74
CA ARG A 172 -0.92 3.84 13.56
C ARG A 172 0.58 3.86 13.28
N LYS A 173 1.28 2.81 13.70
CA LYS A 173 2.73 2.67 13.56
C LYS A 173 3.08 2.07 12.19
N GLY A 174 4.17 2.56 11.59
CA GLY A 174 4.70 2.02 10.35
C GLY A 174 6.21 2.17 10.28
N ASN A 175 6.88 1.18 9.72
CA ASN A 175 8.31 1.28 9.44
C ASN A 175 8.49 1.99 8.09
N VAL A 176 8.98 3.21 8.10
CA VAL A 176 9.26 3.99 6.88
C VAL A 176 10.57 3.51 6.27
N THR A 177 10.50 3.00 5.05
CA THR A 177 11.68 2.60 4.27
C THR A 177 11.86 3.59 3.11
N PRO A 178 12.99 4.31 3.04
CA PRO A 178 13.29 5.17 1.91
C PRO A 178 13.59 4.34 0.66
N VAL A 179 12.90 4.63 -0.44
CA VAL A 179 13.11 4.00 -1.75
C VAL A 179 13.65 5.04 -2.71
N PHE A 180 14.85 4.80 -3.24
CA PHE A 180 15.46 5.68 -4.24
C PHE A 180 14.63 5.69 -5.53
N ARG A 181 14.27 6.87 -6.02
CA ARG A 181 13.48 7.05 -7.24
C ARG A 181 14.36 7.31 -8.46
N LYS A 182 15.04 8.45 -8.52
CA LYS A 182 15.88 8.92 -9.65
C LYS A 182 16.76 10.09 -9.20
N GLY A 183 17.80 10.43 -9.97
CA GLY A 183 18.65 11.59 -9.68
C GLY A 183 19.90 11.23 -8.87
N LYS A 184 20.37 12.17 -8.04
CA LYS A 184 21.56 11.98 -7.18
C LYS A 184 21.17 11.20 -5.93
N LYS A 185 21.91 10.15 -5.58
CA LYS A 185 21.61 9.29 -4.42
C LYS A 185 21.90 9.99 -3.09
N GLU A 186 22.62 11.09 -3.12
CA GLU A 186 22.99 11.87 -1.94
C GLU A 186 21.89 12.85 -1.54
N ASP A 187 20.97 13.18 -2.45
CA ASP A 187 19.90 14.13 -2.20
C ASP A 187 18.67 13.43 -1.60
N PRO A 188 18.23 13.79 -0.37
CA PRO A 188 17.04 13.24 0.27
C PRO A 188 15.77 13.36 -0.56
N GLY A 189 15.65 14.41 -1.40
CA GLY A 189 14.51 14.65 -2.28
C GLY A 189 14.32 13.61 -3.38
N ASN A 190 15.34 12.79 -3.63
CA ASN A 190 15.30 11.71 -4.61
C ASN A 190 14.84 10.37 -4.01
N TYR A 191 14.46 10.35 -2.73
CA TYR A 191 13.89 9.19 -2.05
C TYR A 191 12.41 9.37 -1.80
N ARG A 192 11.69 8.24 -1.77
CA ARG A 192 10.28 8.16 -1.42
C ARG A 192 10.09 7.41 -0.12
N PRO A 193 9.26 7.91 0.81
CA PRO A 193 8.90 7.15 2.00
C PRO A 193 7.95 6.02 1.62
N VAL A 194 8.32 4.77 1.89
CA VAL A 194 7.38 3.63 1.80
C VAL A 194 7.11 3.09 3.20
N SER A 195 5.87 3.24 3.65
CA SER A 195 5.45 2.83 4.99
C SER A 195 5.02 1.36 5.05
N LEU A 196 5.77 0.55 5.79
CA LEU A 196 5.37 -0.81 6.16
C LEU A 196 4.49 -0.78 7.40
N THR A 197 3.18 -0.72 7.20
CA THR A 197 2.16 -0.74 8.27
C THR A 197 1.60 -2.13 8.56
N SER A 198 0.87 -2.24 9.67
CA SER A 198 0.14 -3.43 10.11
C SER A 198 -0.70 -4.07 9.00
N ILE A 199 -0.67 -5.40 8.91
CA ILE A 199 -1.42 -6.15 7.90
C ILE A 199 -2.91 -6.20 8.22
N PRO A 200 -3.35 -6.47 9.47
CA PRO A 200 -4.74 -6.28 9.86
C PRO A 200 -5.25 -4.87 9.56
N GLY A 201 -4.44 -3.84 9.83
CA GLY A 201 -4.77 -2.46 9.44
C GLY A 201 -5.07 -2.35 7.95
N LYS A 202 -4.17 -2.85 7.08
CA LYS A 202 -4.40 -2.88 5.62
C LYS A 202 -5.66 -3.64 5.20
N VAL A 203 -6.03 -4.70 5.90
CA VAL A 203 -7.27 -5.43 5.61
C VAL A 203 -8.48 -4.54 5.90
N MET A 204 -8.47 -3.81 7.02
CA MET A 204 -9.49 -2.82 7.34
C MET A 204 -9.59 -1.72 6.26
N GLU A 205 -8.44 -1.18 5.84
CA GLU A 205 -8.37 -0.17 4.78
C GLU A 205 -9.03 -0.65 3.47
N GLN A 206 -8.76 -1.90 3.09
CA GLN A 206 -9.33 -2.50 1.87
C GLN A 206 -10.84 -2.71 1.98
N LEU A 207 -11.35 -3.05 3.16
CA LEU A 207 -12.80 -3.16 3.41
C LEU A 207 -13.48 -1.80 3.23
N ILE A 208 -12.95 -0.75 3.88
CA ILE A 208 -13.46 0.62 3.75
C ILE A 208 -13.35 1.13 2.30
N LEU A 209 -12.22 0.88 1.64
CA LEU A 209 -12.03 1.21 0.23
C LEU A 209 -13.07 0.53 -0.66
N GLY A 210 -13.43 -0.71 -0.37
CA GLY A 210 -14.49 -1.44 -1.07
C GLY A 210 -15.85 -0.74 -0.95
N VAL A 211 -16.19 -0.24 0.24
CA VAL A 211 -17.44 0.50 0.51
C VAL A 211 -17.45 1.82 -0.27
N ILE A 212 -16.37 2.62 -0.17
CA ILE A 212 -16.24 3.88 -0.89
C ILE A 212 -16.32 3.65 -2.40
N SER A 213 -15.62 2.64 -2.91
CA SER A 213 -15.58 2.32 -4.34
C SER A 213 -16.97 1.95 -4.86
N LYS A 214 -17.69 1.10 -4.12
CA LYS A 214 -19.07 0.71 -4.46
C LYS A 214 -20.00 1.93 -4.50
N HIS A 215 -19.94 2.79 -3.47
CA HIS A 215 -20.74 4.01 -3.41
C HIS A 215 -20.48 4.94 -4.58
N VAL A 216 -19.19 5.18 -4.89
CA VAL A 216 -18.76 6.03 -5.99
C VAL A 216 -19.23 5.51 -7.35
N GLU A 217 -19.21 4.18 -7.55
CA GLU A 217 -19.69 3.50 -8.75
C GLU A 217 -21.22 3.61 -8.89
N GLU A 218 -21.97 3.29 -7.83
CA GLU A 218 -23.44 3.32 -7.82
C GLU A 218 -24.01 4.73 -8.00
N LYS A 219 -23.41 5.73 -7.34
CA LYS A 219 -23.83 7.13 -7.44
C LYS A 219 -23.26 7.85 -8.66
N LYS A 220 -22.41 7.18 -9.45
CA LYS A 220 -21.72 7.75 -10.63
C LYS A 220 -21.04 9.08 -10.32
N VAL A 221 -20.39 9.16 -9.15
CA VAL A 221 -19.72 10.38 -8.68
C VAL A 221 -18.55 10.76 -9.59
N ILE A 222 -17.87 9.75 -10.14
CA ILE A 222 -16.73 9.92 -11.03
C ILE A 222 -17.19 9.95 -12.50
N GLY A 223 -16.74 10.96 -13.25
CA GLY A 223 -17.02 11.10 -14.68
C GLY A 223 -16.40 9.98 -15.53
N SER A 224 -17.00 9.73 -16.70
CA SER A 224 -16.55 8.68 -17.64
C SER A 224 -15.10 8.87 -18.12
N GLY A 225 -14.62 10.12 -18.16
CA GLY A 225 -13.24 10.46 -18.54
C GLY A 225 -12.16 10.10 -17.52
N GLN A 226 -12.51 9.81 -16.26
CA GLN A 226 -11.52 9.38 -15.27
C GLN A 226 -11.13 7.92 -15.52
N HIS A 227 -9.83 7.69 -15.74
CA HIS A 227 -9.28 6.35 -16.01
C HIS A 227 -8.35 5.87 -14.90
N GLY A 228 -7.62 6.79 -14.25
CA GLY A 228 -6.78 6.47 -13.10
C GLY A 228 -7.61 5.89 -11.96
N PHE A 229 -7.07 4.88 -11.28
CA PHE A 229 -7.65 4.29 -10.06
C PHE A 229 -9.10 3.78 -10.20
N THR A 230 -9.57 3.57 -11.42
CA THR A 230 -10.94 3.12 -11.70
C THR A 230 -10.92 1.67 -12.14
N LYS A 231 -11.74 0.82 -11.50
CA LYS A 231 -11.84 -0.60 -11.82
C LYS A 231 -12.20 -0.79 -13.30
N GLY A 232 -11.49 -1.70 -13.97
CA GLY A 232 -11.71 -2.00 -15.40
C GLY A 232 -11.09 -1.01 -16.39
N LYS A 233 -10.56 0.13 -15.93
CA LYS A 233 -9.87 1.12 -16.78
C LYS A 233 -8.35 1.02 -16.64
N ARG A 234 -7.63 1.33 -17.71
CA ARG A 234 -6.16 1.28 -17.82
C ARG A 234 -5.64 2.54 -18.51
N CYS A 235 -4.31 2.77 -18.45
CA CYS A 235 -3.68 3.85 -19.22
C CYS A 235 -3.99 3.74 -20.72
N LEU A 236 -3.99 2.52 -21.27
CA LEU A 236 -4.32 2.28 -22.67
C LEU A 236 -5.76 2.72 -23.02
N THR A 237 -6.75 2.42 -22.17
CA THR A 237 -8.13 2.85 -22.45
C THR A 237 -8.27 4.37 -22.40
N SER A 238 -7.50 5.04 -21.52
CA SER A 238 -7.44 6.50 -21.48
C SER A 238 -6.88 7.08 -22.77
N LEU A 239 -5.82 6.47 -23.29
CA LEU A 239 -5.16 6.90 -24.52
C LEU A 239 -6.06 6.69 -25.74
N ILE A 240 -6.74 5.54 -25.80
CA ILE A 240 -7.71 5.24 -26.88
C ILE A 240 -8.84 6.27 -26.87
N ALA A 241 -9.47 6.51 -25.70
CA ALA A 241 -10.55 7.49 -25.59
C ALA A 241 -10.10 8.91 -25.98
N PHE A 242 -8.86 9.28 -25.63
CA PHE A 242 -8.27 10.55 -26.03
C PHE A 242 -8.10 10.66 -27.55
N TYR A 243 -7.47 9.65 -28.18
CA TYR A 243 -7.27 9.67 -29.64
C TYR A 243 -8.56 9.61 -30.42
N ASP A 244 -9.54 8.82 -29.98
CA ASP A 244 -10.86 8.71 -30.61
C ASP A 244 -11.56 10.09 -30.67
N GLY A 245 -11.58 10.82 -29.54
CA GLY A 245 -12.13 12.17 -29.50
C GLY A 245 -11.34 13.18 -30.34
N MET A 246 -10.01 13.11 -30.28
CA MET A 246 -9.12 14.00 -31.05
C MET A 246 -9.28 13.79 -32.56
N ILE A 247 -9.29 12.54 -33.03
CA ILE A 247 -9.43 12.19 -34.44
C ILE A 247 -10.80 12.66 -34.95
N GLY A 248 -11.88 12.44 -34.19
CA GLY A 248 -13.21 12.92 -34.57
C GLY A 248 -13.26 14.44 -34.78
N TRP A 249 -12.59 15.22 -33.94
CA TRP A 249 -12.52 16.69 -34.11
C TRP A 249 -11.68 17.10 -35.32
N VAL A 250 -10.57 16.41 -35.57
CA VAL A 250 -9.72 16.67 -36.74
C VAL A 250 -10.45 16.33 -38.05
N ASP A 251 -11.18 15.22 -38.09
CA ASP A 251 -11.95 14.79 -39.27
C ASP A 251 -13.07 15.79 -39.63
N GLU A 252 -13.63 16.48 -38.63
CA GLU A 252 -14.57 17.58 -38.81
C GLU A 252 -13.91 18.90 -39.26
N GLY A 253 -12.59 18.92 -39.44
CA GLY A 253 -11.82 20.11 -39.82
C GLY A 253 -11.63 21.12 -38.68
N ARG A 254 -11.81 20.71 -37.41
CA ARG A 254 -11.58 21.59 -36.26
C ARG A 254 -10.11 21.63 -35.88
N ALA A 255 -9.63 22.80 -35.46
CA ALA A 255 -8.35 22.91 -34.78
C ALA A 255 -8.46 22.30 -33.38
N VAL A 256 -7.45 21.51 -32.99
CA VAL A 256 -7.41 20.84 -31.68
C VAL A 256 -6.12 21.22 -30.96
N ASP A 257 -6.26 21.81 -29.78
CA ASP A 257 -5.17 22.08 -28.85
C ASP A 257 -5.29 21.19 -27.63
N VAL A 258 -4.15 20.68 -27.12
CA VAL A 258 -4.10 19.75 -25.99
C VAL A 258 -3.28 20.36 -24.86
N VAL A 259 -3.89 20.46 -23.68
CA VAL A 259 -3.24 20.98 -22.47
C VAL A 259 -3.04 19.83 -21.48
N TYR A 260 -1.78 19.56 -21.14
CA TYR A 260 -1.42 18.60 -20.10
C TYR A 260 -1.23 19.33 -18.76
N LEU A 261 -1.90 18.83 -17.72
CA LEU A 261 -1.81 19.35 -16.35
C LEU A 261 -1.28 18.25 -15.45
N ASP A 262 -0.31 18.60 -14.60
CA ASP A 262 0.24 17.70 -13.58
C ASP A 262 0.27 18.42 -12.22
N PHE A 263 -0.18 17.71 -11.18
CA PHE A 263 -0.21 18.23 -9.82
C PHE A 263 1.06 17.79 -9.09
N SER A 264 1.86 18.76 -8.65
CA SER A 264 3.02 18.47 -7.81
C SER A 264 2.56 17.91 -6.47
N LYS A 265 3.04 16.71 -6.11
CA LYS A 265 2.76 16.06 -4.81
C LYS A 265 1.27 15.97 -4.50
N ALA A 266 0.48 15.49 -5.46
CA ALA A 266 -0.97 15.50 -5.39
C ALA A 266 -1.55 14.85 -4.12
N PHE A 267 -0.93 13.79 -3.58
CA PHE A 267 -1.38 13.13 -2.35
C PHE A 267 -0.95 13.87 -1.09
N ASP A 268 0.29 14.33 -1.03
CA ASP A 268 0.83 15.11 0.11
C ASP A 268 0.13 16.47 0.30
N THR A 269 -0.57 16.97 -0.73
CA THR A 269 -1.17 18.32 -0.74
C THR A 269 -2.68 18.33 -0.61
N VAL A 270 -3.34 17.17 -0.45
CA VAL A 270 -4.80 17.12 -0.28
C VAL A 270 -5.19 17.66 1.09
N SER A 271 -6.04 18.69 1.12
CA SER A 271 -6.64 19.16 2.38
C SER A 271 -7.70 18.18 2.88
N TYR A 272 -7.53 17.69 4.10
CA TYR A 272 -8.44 16.76 4.76
C TYR A 272 -9.87 17.29 4.88
N ASN A 273 -10.02 18.54 5.32
CA ASN A 273 -11.35 19.19 5.43
C ASN A 273 -12.07 19.27 4.07
N ILE A 274 -11.33 19.51 2.98
CA ILE A 274 -11.91 19.55 1.64
C ILE A 274 -12.29 18.14 1.19
N LEU A 275 -11.45 17.14 1.45
CA LEU A 275 -11.72 15.74 1.11
C LEU A 275 -12.97 15.23 1.83
N THR A 276 -13.03 15.37 3.16
CA THR A 276 -14.17 14.91 3.96
C THR A 276 -15.45 15.68 3.62
N GLY A 277 -15.36 16.98 3.39
CA GLY A 277 -16.47 17.80 2.89
C GLY A 277 -17.00 17.32 1.53
N LYS A 278 -16.11 16.89 0.62
CA LYS A 278 -16.50 16.30 -0.67
C LYS A 278 -17.16 14.93 -0.49
N LEU A 279 -16.63 14.06 0.37
CA LEU A 279 -17.20 12.74 0.64
C LEU A 279 -18.63 12.85 1.19
N ARG A 280 -18.87 13.76 2.14
CA ARG A 280 -20.21 14.07 2.66
C ARG A 280 -21.15 14.57 1.55
N LYS A 281 -20.69 15.49 0.69
CA LYS A 281 -21.48 16.00 -0.45
C LYS A 281 -21.81 14.92 -1.48
N CYS A 282 -20.97 13.89 -1.60
CA CYS A 282 -21.25 12.73 -2.44
C CYS A 282 -22.26 11.75 -1.80
N GLY A 283 -22.73 12.02 -0.58
CA GLY A 283 -23.71 11.22 0.14
C GLY A 283 -23.14 9.94 0.75
N LEU A 284 -21.83 9.89 1.02
CA LEU A 284 -21.23 8.79 1.76
C LEU A 284 -21.71 8.83 3.23
N ASP A 285 -21.87 7.67 3.86
CA ASP A 285 -22.37 7.58 5.22
C ASP A 285 -21.40 8.20 6.24
N GLU A 286 -21.96 8.70 7.36
CA GLU A 286 -21.17 9.44 8.35
C GLU A 286 -20.15 8.55 9.08
N TRP A 287 -20.39 7.23 9.19
CA TRP A 287 -19.45 6.30 9.84
C TRP A 287 -18.18 6.16 9.01
N THR A 288 -18.33 5.97 7.69
CA THR A 288 -17.22 5.89 6.75
C THR A 288 -16.48 7.22 6.65
N VAL A 289 -17.20 8.34 6.55
CA VAL A 289 -16.57 9.67 6.53
C VAL A 289 -15.78 9.91 7.81
N ARG A 290 -16.33 9.60 8.99
CA ARG A 290 -15.64 9.75 10.27
C ARG A 290 -14.40 8.87 10.35
N TRP A 291 -14.48 7.62 9.90
CA TRP A 291 -13.33 6.73 9.90
C TRP A 291 -12.21 7.27 8.98
N VAL A 292 -12.56 7.82 7.82
CA VAL A 292 -11.62 8.46 6.89
C VAL A 292 -11.00 9.75 7.44
N ASP A 293 -11.77 10.51 8.24
CA ASP A 293 -11.31 11.75 8.90
C ASP A 293 -10.26 11.50 9.99
N THR A 294 -10.04 10.24 10.36
CA THR A 294 -8.96 9.87 11.28
C THR A 294 -7.61 9.96 10.56
N PRO A 295 -6.51 10.28 11.28
CA PRO A 295 -5.17 10.28 10.71
C PRO A 295 -4.83 8.98 9.96
N GLU A 296 -5.39 7.84 10.38
CA GLU A 296 -5.12 6.54 9.79
C GLU A 296 -6.03 6.20 8.61
N GLY A 297 -7.30 6.60 8.64
CA GLY A 297 -8.17 6.52 7.48
C GLY A 297 -7.66 7.41 6.35
N CYS A 298 -7.05 8.54 6.67
CA CYS A 298 -6.40 9.40 5.69
C CYS A 298 -5.08 8.83 5.18
N ALA A 299 -4.22 8.37 6.08
CA ALA A 299 -2.98 7.69 5.67
C ALA A 299 -3.28 6.42 4.85
N ALA A 300 -4.40 5.73 5.06
CA ALA A 300 -4.82 4.60 4.24
C ALA A 300 -5.13 4.99 2.78
N ILE A 301 -5.87 6.10 2.59
CA ILE A 301 -6.18 6.64 1.27
C ILE A 301 -4.90 7.05 0.54
N GLU A 302 -3.98 7.73 1.23
CA GLU A 302 -2.69 8.14 0.66
C GLU A 302 -1.79 6.92 0.34
N ARG A 303 -1.76 5.89 1.21
CA ARG A 303 -0.89 4.70 1.08
C ARG A 303 -1.26 3.75 -0.06
N ASP A 304 -2.55 3.57 -0.35
CA ASP A 304 -2.99 2.71 -1.45
C ASP A 304 -2.72 3.35 -2.83
N LEU A 305 -2.57 4.67 -2.87
CA LEU A 305 -2.21 5.44 -4.07
C LEU A 305 -0.70 5.34 -4.36
N ASP A 306 0.17 5.43 -3.34
CA ASP A 306 1.61 5.22 -3.47
C ASP A 306 1.99 3.78 -3.89
N ARG A 307 1.23 2.77 -3.42
CA ARG A 307 1.43 1.37 -3.83
C ARG A 307 1.17 1.11 -5.32
N LEU A 308 0.36 1.94 -5.95
CA LEU A 308 0.07 1.83 -7.38
C LEU A 308 1.14 2.49 -8.25
N GLU A 309 1.92 3.43 -7.71
CA GLU A 309 3.08 3.99 -8.40
C GLU A 309 4.19 2.94 -8.65
N CYS A 310 4.31 1.93 -7.76
CA CYS A 310 5.22 0.79 -7.96
C CYS A 310 4.84 -0.10 -9.17
N ARG A 311 3.64 0.02 -9.74
CA ARG A 311 3.26 -0.73 -10.97
C ARG A 311 3.26 0.13 -12.24
N LEU A 312 3.55 1.43 -12.14
CA LEU A 312 3.54 2.37 -13.25
C LEU A 312 4.92 2.94 -13.61
N SER A 313 5.99 2.51 -12.92
CA SER A 313 7.36 2.94 -13.23
C SER A 313 8.09 2.05 -14.25
N LEU A 314 7.37 1.24 -15.03
CA LEU A 314 7.91 0.40 -16.12
C LEU A 314 7.02 0.41 -17.38
N ALA A 315 6.37 1.53 -17.68
CA ALA A 315 5.77 1.78 -18.99
C ALA A 315 6.21 3.16 -19.48
#